data_AF-A0AAD4BYX5-F1
#
_entry.id   AF-A0AAD4BYX5-F1
#
_cell.length_a   1.000
_cell.length_b   1.000
_cell.length_c   1.000
_cell.angle_alpha   90.00
_cell.angle_beta   90.00
_cell.angle_gamma   90.00
#
_symmetry.space_group_name_H-M   'P 1'
#
loop_
_entity.id
_entity.type
_entity.pdbx_description
1 polymer ?
#
loop_
_entity_poly.entity_id
_entity_poly.type
_entity_poly.pdbx_seq_one_letter_code
_entity_poly.pdbx_strand_id
1 'polypeptide(L)'
;MTTPSSFAPSNSPRRMPPTFADSAIVWAFLEDGLDEIMANGPIKYSSYMSLYVVAYNYCTSSRMDGAPDSVVGAGNRTAAKVVGSELYDNLVRYFALHVKGVKEQSDHLQGEALLRYYAGEWDRYTTGADYINRLFTYLNRHWVKTAQKEGRVGVYPVYTLALVQWKSIFFLDGQNELAGIIHRLIESERNGQTINHGHTKKVIDSFVSLDSYENVYNASL
;
A
#
# COMPACT_ATOMS: atom_id res chain seq x y z
N MET A 1 8.67 -20.36 -25.49
CA MET A 1 7.86 -21.11 -24.51
C MET A 1 8.46 -20.85 -23.14
N THR A 2 7.93 -19.86 -22.43
CA THR A 2 8.36 -19.46 -21.09
C THR A 2 7.25 -19.86 -20.12
N THR A 3 7.60 -20.70 -19.15
CA THR A 3 6.72 -21.24 -18.11
C THR A 3 6.28 -20.16 -17.12
N PRO A 4 5.04 -20.20 -16.59
CA PRO A 4 4.61 -19.28 -15.54
C PRO A 4 5.22 -19.69 -14.19
N SER A 5 5.73 -18.69 -13.46
CA SER A 5 6.29 -18.86 -12.11
C SER A 5 5.17 -19.24 -11.14
N SER A 6 5.29 -20.44 -10.56
CA SER A 6 4.35 -21.00 -9.58
C SER A 6 4.56 -20.33 -8.22
N PHE A 7 3.54 -19.65 -7.71
CA PHE A 7 3.48 -19.16 -6.33
C PHE A 7 3.21 -20.34 -5.38
N ALA A 8 4.27 -20.92 -4.81
CA ALA A 8 4.15 -21.83 -3.68
C ALA A 8 4.23 -21.03 -2.37
N PRO A 9 3.33 -21.25 -1.39
CA PRO A 9 3.45 -20.63 -0.08
C PRO A 9 4.61 -21.28 0.69
N SER A 10 5.71 -20.55 0.89
CA SER A 10 6.84 -21.00 1.69
C SER A 10 6.44 -21.02 3.17
N ASN A 11 6.13 -22.20 3.70
CA ASN A 11 5.75 -22.41 5.10
C ASN A 11 6.96 -22.51 6.06
N SER A 12 8.00 -21.70 5.82
CA SER A 12 9.17 -21.64 6.69
C SER A 12 8.92 -20.60 7.81
N PRO A 13 9.22 -20.91 9.08
CA PRO A 13 9.15 -19.89 10.13
C PRO A 13 10.15 -18.77 9.79
N ARG A 14 9.60 -17.61 9.42
CA ARG A 14 10.33 -16.37 9.09
C ARG A 14 11.34 -16.07 10.20
N ARG A 15 12.63 -16.31 9.93
CA ARG A 15 13.70 -15.98 10.87
C ARG A 15 13.95 -14.48 10.79
N MET A 16 13.69 -13.76 11.89
CA MET A 16 13.88 -12.30 11.92
C MET A 16 15.32 -11.95 11.50
N PRO A 17 15.50 -10.96 10.61
CA PRO A 17 16.84 -10.49 10.26
C PRO A 17 17.54 -9.89 11.49
N PRO A 18 18.87 -10.01 11.59
CA PRO A 18 19.66 -9.31 12.61
C PRO A 18 19.40 -7.80 12.57
N THR A 19 19.50 -7.11 13.72
CA THR A 19 19.29 -5.66 13.85
C THR A 19 20.18 -4.82 12.93
N PHE A 20 21.33 -5.36 12.53
CA PHE A 20 22.33 -4.73 11.66
C PHE A 20 22.36 -5.30 10.24
N ALA A 21 21.32 -6.02 9.83
CA ALA A 21 21.24 -6.53 8.46
C ALA A 21 21.17 -5.37 7.43
N ASP A 22 21.69 -5.64 6.24
CA ASP A 22 21.64 -4.73 5.09
C ASP A 22 20.20 -4.31 4.76
N SER A 23 20.01 -3.07 4.27
CA SER A 23 18.70 -2.52 3.87
C SER A 23 17.93 -3.48 3.00
N ALA A 24 18.62 -4.09 2.03
CA ALA A 24 18.02 -4.97 1.05
C ALA A 24 17.44 -6.23 1.72
N ILE A 25 18.16 -6.79 2.69
CA ILE A 25 17.72 -7.98 3.43
C ILE A 25 16.51 -7.65 4.30
N VAL A 26 16.55 -6.50 4.98
CA VAL A 26 15.43 -6.08 5.83
C VAL A 26 14.19 -5.75 4.99
N TRP A 27 14.36 -5.07 3.86
CA TRP A 27 13.27 -4.78 2.94
C TRP A 27 12.66 -6.06 2.37
N ALA A 28 13.47 -7.03 1.92
CA ALA A 28 12.97 -8.30 1.41
C ALA A 28 12.10 -9.04 2.46
N PHE A 29 12.54 -9.05 3.73
CA PHE A 29 11.73 -9.61 4.82
C PHE A 29 10.40 -8.88 5.02
N LEU A 30 10.42 -7.55 4.94
CA LEU A 30 9.21 -6.74 5.07
C LEU A 30 8.27 -7.01 3.89
N GLU A 31 8.78 -6.96 2.66
CA GLU A 31 8.07 -7.18 1.39
C GLU A 31 7.33 -8.52 1.41
N ASP A 32 7.99 -9.62 1.77
CA ASP A 32 7.35 -10.93 1.94
C ASP A 32 6.18 -10.91 2.95
N GLY A 33 6.28 -10.07 3.98
CA GLY A 33 5.24 -9.88 4.98
C GLY A 33 4.09 -9.01 4.47
N LEU A 34 4.40 -7.97 3.68
CA LEU A 34 3.40 -7.15 3.02
C LEU A 34 2.59 -7.98 2.03
N ASP A 35 3.24 -8.87 1.27
CA ASP A 35 2.57 -9.78 0.34
C ASP A 35 1.61 -10.73 1.05
N GLU A 36 1.99 -11.28 2.21
CA GLU A 36 1.07 -12.10 3.01
C GLU A 36 -0.17 -11.30 3.44
N ILE A 37 0.02 -10.03 3.85
CA ILE A 37 -1.07 -9.14 4.26
C ILE A 37 -1.96 -8.76 3.07
N MET A 38 -1.39 -8.43 1.92
CA MET A 38 -2.15 -8.02 0.73
C MET A 38 -2.90 -9.19 0.08
N ALA A 39 -2.37 -10.42 0.22
CA ALA A 39 -3.02 -11.62 -0.30
C ALA A 39 -4.11 -12.16 0.64
N ASN A 40 -3.83 -12.25 1.93
CA ASN A 40 -4.68 -12.99 2.88
C ASN A 40 -5.34 -12.11 3.95
N GLY A 41 -5.03 -10.81 3.98
CA GLY A 41 -5.54 -9.87 4.98
C GLY A 41 -4.87 -10.06 6.35
N PRO A 42 -5.63 -10.21 7.45
CA PRO A 42 -5.07 -10.27 8.79
C PRO A 42 -4.09 -11.44 8.98
N ILE A 43 -2.87 -11.13 9.41
CA ILE A 43 -1.84 -12.15 9.72
C ILE A 43 -1.82 -12.50 11.21
N LYS A 44 -1.17 -13.62 11.54
CA LYS A 44 -0.97 -14.06 12.94
C LYS A 44 -0.21 -13.00 13.73
N TYR A 45 -0.55 -12.85 15.02
CA TYR A 45 0.07 -11.87 15.91
C TYR A 45 1.62 -11.98 15.95
N SER A 46 2.17 -13.19 15.96
CA SER A 46 3.62 -13.39 15.96
C SER A 46 4.30 -12.87 14.68
N SER A 47 3.69 -13.11 13.51
CA SER A 47 4.15 -12.58 12.23
C SER A 47 4.05 -11.05 12.22
N TYR A 48 2.91 -10.51 12.66
CA TYR A 48 2.71 -9.06 12.77
C TYR A 48 3.75 -8.40 13.68
N MET A 49 4.01 -8.96 14.85
CA MET A 49 5.00 -8.42 15.79
C MET A 49 6.41 -8.48 15.22
N SER A 50 6.74 -9.53 14.49
CA SER A 50 8.04 -9.64 13.81
C SER A 50 8.21 -8.53 12.77
N LEU A 51 7.20 -8.31 11.92
CA LEU A 51 7.22 -7.24 10.91
C LEU A 51 7.28 -5.85 11.57
N TYR A 52 6.50 -5.63 12.62
CA TYR A 52 6.49 -4.36 13.35
C TYR A 52 7.86 -4.04 13.96
N VAL A 53 8.49 -5.01 14.66
CA VAL A 53 9.81 -4.83 15.26
C VAL A 53 10.85 -4.53 14.18
N VAL A 54 10.80 -5.26 13.06
CA VAL A 54 11.74 -5.06 11.95
C VAL A 54 11.55 -3.68 11.30
N ALA A 55 10.32 -3.25 11.04
CA ALA A 55 10.03 -1.92 10.51
C ALA A 55 10.45 -0.81 11.48
N TYR A 56 10.20 -0.99 12.78
CA TYR A 56 10.63 -0.06 13.83
C TYR A 56 12.16 0.05 13.89
N ASN A 57 12.86 -1.09 13.94
CA ASN A 57 14.32 -1.13 13.95
C ASN A 57 14.87 -0.48 12.69
N TYR A 58 14.29 -0.74 11.51
CA TYR A 58 14.69 -0.07 10.28
C TYR A 58 14.59 1.45 10.41
N CYS A 59 13.50 1.99 10.96
CA CYS A 59 13.33 3.44 11.12
C CYS A 59 14.24 4.07 12.20
N THR A 60 14.74 3.28 13.15
CA THR A 60 15.47 3.76 14.34
C THR A 60 16.96 3.40 14.33
N SER A 61 17.37 2.44 13.51
CA SER A 61 18.76 2.06 13.33
C SER A 61 19.54 3.23 12.74
N SER A 62 20.42 3.79 13.55
CA SER A 62 21.50 4.65 13.09
C SER A 62 22.42 3.80 12.20
N ARG A 63 22.30 3.87 10.87
CA ARG A 63 23.37 3.35 10.02
C ARG A 63 24.60 4.22 10.27
N MET A 64 25.47 3.78 11.18
CA MET A 64 26.82 4.30 11.35
C MET A 64 27.67 3.75 10.20
N ASP A 65 27.53 4.33 9.02
CA ASP A 65 28.60 4.24 8.02
C ASP A 65 29.67 5.28 8.36
N GLY A 66 30.79 4.77 8.85
CA GLY A 66 32.09 5.39 9.17
C GLY A 66 32.29 6.90 9.05
N ALA A 67 32.34 7.59 10.20
CA ALA A 67 33.33 8.61 10.51
C ALA A 67 33.38 8.82 12.04
N PRO A 68 34.53 8.68 12.73
CA PRO A 68 34.60 8.75 14.19
C PRO A 68 34.57 10.19 14.75
N ASP A 69 34.20 11.20 13.97
CA ASP A 69 34.42 12.60 14.37
C ASP A 69 33.28 13.52 13.94
N SER A 70 32.10 13.37 14.53
CA SER A 70 31.01 14.34 14.39
C SER A 70 30.08 14.32 15.58
N VAL A 71 30.17 15.40 16.36
CA VAL A 71 29.20 15.98 17.31
C VAL A 71 27.90 15.17 17.49
N VAL A 72 27.70 14.69 18.73
CA VAL A 72 26.72 13.71 19.25
C VAL A 72 25.22 14.08 19.09
N GLY A 73 24.81 14.71 18.00
CA GLY A 73 23.41 15.09 17.78
C GLY A 73 23.01 15.42 16.35
N ALA A 74 23.95 15.77 15.47
CA ALA A 74 23.63 16.17 14.09
C ALA A 74 23.65 14.97 13.11
N GLY A 75 24.67 14.10 13.17
CA GLY A 75 24.81 12.96 12.25
C GLY A 75 23.68 11.93 12.35
N ASN A 76 23.15 11.72 13.57
CA ASN A 76 22.07 10.75 13.80
C ASN A 76 20.73 11.18 13.16
N ARG A 77 20.49 12.49 13.05
CA ARG A 77 19.26 13.03 12.41
C ARG A 77 19.31 12.88 10.90
N THR A 78 20.48 13.08 10.29
CA THR A 78 20.66 12.96 8.84
C THR A 78 20.54 11.51 8.39
N ALA A 79 21.15 10.57 9.13
CA ALA A 79 21.02 9.13 8.86
C ALA A 79 19.56 8.65 8.96
N ALA A 80 18.83 9.03 10.02
CA ALA A 80 17.42 8.67 10.18
C ALA A 80 16.52 9.26 9.06
N LYS A 81 16.84 10.46 8.56
CA LYS A 81 16.13 11.05 7.40
C LYS A 81 16.34 10.26 6.12
N VAL A 82 17.57 9.82 5.85
CA VAL A 82 17.92 9.02 4.66
C VAL A 82 17.23 7.66 4.73
N VAL A 83 17.34 6.96 5.86
CA VAL A 83 16.75 5.63 6.04
C VAL A 83 15.22 5.67 5.96
N GLY A 84 14.57 6.68 6.55
CA GLY A 84 13.13 6.84 6.42
C GLY A 84 12.68 7.16 4.98
N SER A 85 13.51 7.87 4.21
CA SER A 85 13.22 8.15 2.79
C SER A 85 13.32 6.89 1.94
N GLU A 86 14.39 6.11 2.13
CA GLU A 86 14.58 4.83 1.45
C GLU A 86 13.40 3.87 1.71
N LEU A 87 12.97 3.76 2.97
CA LEU A 87 11.81 2.92 3.32
C LEU A 87 10.52 3.42 2.68
N TYR A 88 10.31 4.73 2.66
CA TYR A 88 9.13 5.33 2.02
C TYR A 88 9.12 5.07 0.51
N ASP A 89 10.25 5.27 -0.17
CA ASP A 89 10.38 5.05 -1.61
C ASP A 89 10.17 3.56 -1.97
N ASN A 90 10.62 2.65 -1.12
CA ASN A 90 10.35 1.23 -1.26
C ASN A 90 8.85 0.92 -1.13
N LEU A 91 8.14 1.53 -0.17
CA LEU A 91 6.68 1.40 -0.04
C LEU A 91 5.93 1.95 -1.24
N VAL A 92 6.34 3.11 -1.77
CA VAL A 92 5.78 3.69 -3.00
C VAL A 92 5.88 2.68 -4.14
N ARG A 93 7.08 2.10 -4.35
CA ARG A 93 7.32 1.12 -5.40
C ARG A 93 6.50 -0.14 -5.20
N TYR A 94 6.43 -0.64 -3.97
CA TYR A 94 5.66 -1.83 -3.61
C TYR A 94 4.18 -1.67 -3.96
N PHE A 95 3.53 -0.62 -3.47
CA PHE A 95 2.12 -0.39 -3.75
C PHE A 95 1.86 -0.20 -5.24
N ALA A 96 2.74 0.53 -5.95
CA ALA A 96 2.61 0.71 -7.39
C ALA A 96 2.68 -0.62 -8.16
N LEU A 97 3.64 -1.49 -7.84
CA LEU A 97 3.78 -2.81 -8.46
C LEU A 97 2.59 -3.71 -8.13
N HIS A 98 2.13 -3.71 -6.88
CA HIS A 98 0.99 -4.51 -6.46
C HIS A 98 -0.29 -4.10 -7.19
N VAL A 99 -0.62 -2.81 -7.22
CA VAL A 99 -1.81 -2.29 -7.92
C VAL A 99 -1.72 -2.54 -9.42
N LYS A 100 -0.52 -2.41 -10.01
CA LYS A 100 -0.32 -2.75 -11.42
C LYS A 100 -0.64 -4.21 -11.71
N GLY A 101 -0.18 -5.15 -10.88
CA GLY A 101 -0.51 -6.56 -11.03
C GLY A 101 -2.01 -6.86 -10.89
N VAL A 102 -2.70 -6.16 -9.98
CA VAL A 102 -4.16 -6.25 -9.81
C VAL A 102 -4.90 -5.69 -11.04
N LYS A 103 -4.41 -4.60 -11.62
CA LYS A 103 -4.97 -4.04 -12.85
C LYS A 103 -4.80 -4.98 -14.04
N GLU A 104 -3.60 -5.51 -14.27
CA GLU A 104 -3.32 -6.43 -15.38
C GLU A 104 -4.22 -7.68 -15.34
N GLN A 105 -4.55 -8.16 -14.14
CA GLN A 105 -5.53 -9.24 -13.95
C GLN A 105 -6.96 -8.84 -14.35
N SER A 106 -7.29 -7.55 -14.34
CA SER A 106 -8.62 -7.06 -14.72
C SER A 106 -8.79 -6.83 -16.22
N ASP A 107 -7.71 -6.76 -17.01
CA ASP A 107 -7.72 -6.35 -18.42
C ASP A 107 -8.61 -7.22 -19.33
N HIS A 108 -8.88 -8.46 -18.93
CA HIS A 108 -9.72 -9.40 -19.67
C HIS A 108 -11.18 -9.45 -19.18
N LEU A 109 -11.50 -8.73 -18.10
CA LEU A 109 -12.83 -8.70 -17.50
C LEU A 109 -13.64 -7.53 -18.05
N GLN A 110 -14.94 -7.73 -18.23
CA GLN A 110 -15.86 -6.70 -18.68
C GLN A 110 -17.19 -6.79 -17.95
N GLY A 111 -17.96 -5.71 -17.99
CA GLY A 111 -19.33 -5.70 -17.47
C GLY A 111 -19.38 -6.00 -15.97
N GLU A 112 -20.34 -6.82 -15.57
CA GLU A 112 -20.52 -7.16 -14.15
C GLU A 112 -19.34 -7.94 -13.56
N ALA A 113 -18.61 -8.72 -14.37
CA ALA A 113 -17.42 -9.43 -13.89
C ALA A 113 -16.31 -8.46 -13.46
N LEU A 114 -16.08 -7.40 -14.25
CA LEU A 114 -15.13 -6.34 -13.90
C LEU A 114 -15.57 -5.61 -12.62
N LEU A 115 -16.86 -5.27 -12.50
CA LEU A 115 -17.39 -4.59 -11.30
C LEU A 115 -17.17 -5.44 -10.03
N ARG A 116 -17.48 -6.74 -10.10
CA ARG A 116 -17.30 -7.66 -8.96
C ARG A 116 -15.83 -7.83 -8.59
N TYR A 117 -14.97 -7.99 -9.60
CA TYR A 117 -13.53 -8.07 -9.40
C TYR A 117 -13.00 -6.80 -8.72
N TYR A 118 -13.28 -5.63 -9.29
CA TYR A 118 -12.86 -4.34 -8.73
C TYR A 118 -13.34 -4.17 -7.28
N ALA A 119 -14.61 -4.46 -6.98
CA ALA A 119 -15.15 -4.34 -5.64
C ALA A 119 -14.47 -5.28 -4.63
N GLY A 120 -14.13 -6.51 -5.03
CA GLY A 120 -13.43 -7.47 -4.19
C GLY A 120 -11.97 -7.09 -3.94
N GLU A 121 -11.27 -6.67 -5.01
CA GLU A 121 -9.89 -6.23 -4.93
C GLU A 121 -9.74 -4.94 -4.13
N TRP A 122 -10.65 -3.98 -4.30
CA TRP A 122 -10.67 -2.74 -3.51
C TRP A 122 -10.80 -3.02 -2.01
N ASP A 123 -11.73 -3.90 -1.63
CA ASP A 123 -11.96 -4.29 -0.23
C ASP A 123 -10.73 -4.99 0.38
N ARG A 124 -10.13 -5.91 -0.38
CA ARG A 124 -8.91 -6.61 0.05
C ARG A 124 -7.72 -5.65 0.17
N TYR A 125 -7.52 -4.81 -0.84
CA TYR A 125 -6.42 -3.85 -0.92
C TYR A 125 -6.49 -2.82 0.20
N THR A 126 -7.65 -2.21 0.42
CA THR A 126 -7.83 -1.19 1.48
C THR A 126 -7.71 -1.79 2.87
N THR A 127 -8.21 -3.01 3.08
CA THR A 127 -8.01 -3.74 4.34
C THR A 127 -6.52 -4.00 4.58
N GLY A 128 -5.81 -4.54 3.59
CA GLY A 128 -4.36 -4.77 3.67
C GLY A 128 -3.58 -3.47 3.91
N ALA A 129 -3.93 -2.40 3.22
CA ALA A 129 -3.33 -1.08 3.39
C ALA A 129 -3.50 -0.52 4.82
N ASP A 130 -4.64 -0.75 5.49
CA ASP A 130 -4.80 -0.35 6.90
C ASP A 130 -3.85 -1.13 7.83
N TYR A 131 -3.70 -2.44 7.62
CA TYR A 131 -2.74 -3.26 8.38
C TYR A 131 -1.30 -2.78 8.16
N ILE A 132 -0.92 -2.54 6.91
CA ILE A 132 0.42 -2.04 6.56
C ILE A 132 0.64 -0.64 7.16
N ASN A 133 -0.37 0.23 7.13
CA ASN A 133 -0.30 1.54 7.74
C ASN A 133 -0.04 1.48 9.26
N ARG A 134 -0.65 0.51 9.96
CA ARG A 134 -0.39 0.27 11.39
C ARG A 134 1.04 -0.23 11.63
N LEU A 135 1.56 -1.12 10.78
CA LEU A 135 2.95 -1.58 10.85
C LEU A 135 3.94 -0.41 10.74
N PHE A 136 3.66 0.54 9.84
CA PHE A 136 4.52 1.71 9.60
C PHE A 136 4.09 2.97 10.38
N THR A 137 3.40 2.82 11.52
CA THR A 137 2.97 3.95 12.37
C THR A 137 4.15 4.83 12.80
N TYR A 138 5.32 4.24 13.06
CA TYR A 138 6.51 5.00 13.43
C TYR A 138 7.00 5.90 12.28
N LEU A 139 7.07 5.34 11.06
CA LEU A 139 7.44 6.08 9.85
C LEU A 139 6.46 7.24 9.61
N ASN A 140 5.16 6.99 9.71
CA ASN A 140 4.12 8.01 9.61
C ASN A 140 4.30 9.14 10.63
N ARG A 141 4.58 8.78 11.89
CA ARG A 141 4.69 9.75 12.98
C ARG A 141 5.94 10.62 12.87
N HIS A 142 7.08 10.03 12.51
CA HIS A 142 8.38 10.68 12.64
C HIS A 142 8.94 11.15 11.30
N TRP A 143 8.86 10.36 10.24
CA TRP A 143 9.42 10.73 8.95
C TRP A 143 8.42 11.49 8.09
N VAL A 144 7.22 10.93 7.84
CA VAL A 144 6.20 11.54 6.95
C VAL A 144 5.82 12.95 7.44
N LYS A 145 5.48 13.10 8.72
CA LYS A 145 5.15 14.41 9.30
C LYS A 145 6.30 15.40 9.24
N THR A 146 7.55 14.94 9.34
CA THR A 146 8.72 15.81 9.24
C THR A 146 8.95 16.23 7.79
N ALA A 147 8.86 15.30 6.84
CA ALA A 147 8.96 15.58 5.41
C ALA A 147 7.91 16.60 4.94
N GLN A 148 6.65 16.46 5.40
CA GLN A 148 5.58 17.42 5.11
C GLN A 148 5.88 18.80 5.70
N LYS A 149 6.34 18.88 6.96
CA LYS A 149 6.76 20.16 7.58
C LYS A 149 7.94 20.82 6.90
N GLU A 150 8.79 20.03 6.26
CA GLU A 150 9.93 20.49 5.46
C GLU A 150 9.52 20.88 4.03
N GLY A 151 8.21 20.84 3.70
CA GLY A 151 7.67 21.27 2.41
C GLY A 151 7.80 20.25 1.28
N ARG A 152 8.08 18.98 1.59
CA ARG A 152 8.09 17.93 0.55
C ARG A 152 6.66 17.65 0.07
N VAL A 153 6.42 17.92 -1.21
CA VAL A 153 5.16 17.63 -1.88
C VAL A 153 5.05 16.13 -2.20
N GLY A 154 3.82 15.63 -2.32
CA GLY A 154 3.56 14.23 -2.67
C GLY A 154 3.92 13.21 -1.58
N VAL A 155 4.17 13.67 -0.35
CA VAL A 155 4.42 12.79 0.80
C VAL A 155 3.13 12.64 1.61
N TYR A 156 2.63 11.41 1.66
CA TYR A 156 1.39 11.04 2.33
C TYR A 156 1.62 9.96 3.40
N PRO A 157 0.78 9.90 4.45
CA PRO A 157 0.74 8.74 5.34
C PRO A 157 0.52 7.45 4.54
N VAL A 158 1.06 6.34 5.04
CA VAL A 158 1.12 5.05 4.31
C VAL A 158 -0.24 4.60 3.77
N TYR A 159 -1.33 4.71 4.54
CA TYR A 159 -2.67 4.38 4.04
C TYR A 159 -3.06 5.26 2.85
N THR A 160 -2.88 6.57 2.98
CA THR A 160 -3.20 7.53 1.90
C THR A 160 -2.31 7.31 0.67
N LEU A 161 -1.03 6.99 0.86
CA LEU A 161 -0.14 6.62 -0.23
C LEU A 161 -0.71 5.43 -1.02
N ALA A 162 -1.19 4.38 -0.35
CA ALA A 162 -1.80 3.23 -1.01
C ALA A 162 -3.01 3.65 -1.85
N LEU A 163 -3.88 4.52 -1.33
CA LEU A 163 -5.04 5.02 -2.07
C LEU A 163 -4.65 5.87 -3.29
N VAL A 164 -3.60 6.68 -3.18
CA VAL A 164 -3.06 7.46 -4.31
C VAL A 164 -2.53 6.54 -5.42
N GLN A 165 -1.84 5.45 -5.06
CA GLN A 165 -1.39 4.45 -6.03
C GLN A 165 -2.57 3.74 -6.69
N TRP A 166 -3.59 3.34 -5.91
CA TRP A 166 -4.82 2.77 -6.46
C TRP A 166 -5.51 3.71 -7.45
N LYS A 167 -5.63 5.00 -7.09
CA LYS A 167 -6.28 6.01 -7.94
C LYS A 167 -5.53 6.16 -9.27
N SER A 168 -4.23 6.45 -9.18
CA SER A 168 -3.41 6.77 -10.34
C SER A 168 -3.24 5.61 -11.31
N ILE A 169 -3.15 4.37 -10.80
CA ILE A 169 -2.85 3.20 -11.63
C ILE A 169 -4.12 2.49 -12.08
N PHE A 170 -5.06 2.21 -11.18
CA PHE A 170 -6.26 1.44 -11.51
C PHE A 170 -7.42 2.37 -11.88
N PHE A 171 -7.74 3.30 -10.99
CA PHE A 171 -9.01 4.02 -11.03
C PHE A 171 -9.16 4.94 -12.24
N LEU A 172 -8.19 5.84 -12.48
CA LEU A 172 -8.34 6.88 -13.51
C LEU A 172 -8.55 6.30 -14.91
N ASP A 173 -7.91 5.16 -15.21
CA ASP A 173 -8.06 4.50 -16.51
C ASP A 173 -9.39 3.71 -16.61
N GLY A 174 -9.85 3.12 -15.50
CA GLY A 174 -11.06 2.27 -15.47
C GLY A 174 -12.37 2.98 -15.09
N GLN A 175 -12.31 4.23 -14.61
CA GLN A 175 -13.45 4.93 -14.01
C GLN A 175 -14.65 5.05 -14.98
N ASN A 176 -14.39 5.38 -16.25
CA ASN A 176 -15.44 5.55 -17.25
C ASN A 176 -16.16 4.22 -17.54
N GLU A 177 -15.42 3.12 -17.59
CA GLU A 177 -16.00 1.80 -17.80
C GLU A 177 -16.84 1.36 -16.60
N LEU A 178 -16.30 1.51 -15.38
CA LEU A 178 -17.02 1.21 -14.14
C LEU A 178 -18.29 2.06 -14.01
N ALA A 179 -18.22 3.36 -14.32
CA ALA A 179 -19.39 4.24 -14.32
C ALA A 179 -20.45 3.80 -15.34
N GLY A 180 -20.04 3.40 -16.54
CA GLY A 180 -20.95 2.87 -17.56
C GLY A 180 -21.59 1.54 -17.18
N ILE A 181 -20.88 0.68 -16.43
CA ILE A 181 -21.46 -0.56 -15.88
C ILE A 181 -22.51 -0.22 -14.81
N ILE A 182 -22.19 0.70 -13.88
CA ILE A 182 -23.11 1.13 -12.83
C ILE A 182 -24.39 1.74 -13.44
N HIS A 183 -24.27 2.59 -14.46
CA HIS A 183 -25.42 3.20 -15.13
C HIS A 183 -26.35 2.13 -15.73
N ARG A 184 -25.78 1.15 -16.46
CA ARG A 184 -26.55 0.05 -17.04
C ARG A 184 -27.25 -0.80 -15.98
N LEU A 185 -26.60 -1.04 -14.85
CA LEU A 185 -27.23 -1.74 -13.73
C LEU A 185 -28.43 -0.94 -13.19
N ILE A 186 -28.28 0.36 -12.95
CA ILE A 186 -29.39 1.21 -12.48
C ILE A 186 -30.56 1.21 -13.47
N GLU A 187 -30.29 1.26 -14.78
CA GLU A 187 -31.33 1.18 -15.81
C GLU A 187 -32.06 -0.17 -15.79
N SER A 188 -31.32 -1.27 -15.68
CA SER A 188 -31.90 -2.62 -15.54
C SER A 188 -32.79 -2.76 -14.32
N GLU A 189 -32.40 -2.17 -13.18
CA GLU A 189 -33.21 -2.18 -11.96
C GLU A 189 -34.51 -1.38 -12.12
N ARG A 190 -34.44 -0.22 -12.78
CA ARG A 190 -35.62 0.60 -13.11
C ARG A 190 -36.61 -0.16 -14.02
N ASN A 191 -36.10 -1.09 -14.82
CA ASN A 191 -36.89 -1.96 -15.68
C ASN A 191 -37.41 -3.23 -14.96
N GLY A 192 -37.24 -3.33 -13.64
CA GLY A 192 -37.80 -4.40 -12.81
C GLY A 192 -36.90 -5.63 -12.63
N GLN A 193 -35.62 -5.57 -13.02
CA GLN A 193 -34.67 -6.65 -12.76
C GLN A 193 -34.07 -6.53 -11.35
N THR A 194 -33.95 -7.66 -10.64
CA THR A 194 -33.31 -7.71 -9.32
C THR A 194 -31.78 -7.72 -9.49
N ILE A 195 -31.08 -6.76 -8.87
CA ILE A 195 -29.62 -6.64 -8.93
C ILE A 195 -29.01 -6.86 -7.55
N ASN A 196 -27.73 -7.28 -7.51
CA ASN A 196 -26.96 -7.38 -6.27
C ASN A 196 -26.23 -6.06 -5.98
N HIS A 197 -26.77 -5.27 -5.05
CA HIS A 197 -26.30 -3.92 -4.71
C HIS A 197 -24.95 -3.89 -3.97
N GLY A 198 -24.48 -5.02 -3.46
CA GLY A 198 -23.29 -5.08 -2.61
C GLY A 198 -22.03 -4.59 -3.32
N HIS A 199 -21.78 -5.06 -4.53
CA HIS A 199 -20.60 -4.66 -5.31
C HIS A 199 -20.72 -3.22 -5.81
N THR A 200 -21.88 -2.83 -6.32
CA THR A 200 -22.16 -1.47 -6.80
C THR A 200 -21.91 -0.43 -5.71
N LYS A 201 -22.42 -0.67 -4.51
CA LYS A 201 -22.20 0.22 -3.37
C LYS A 201 -20.71 0.34 -3.03
N LYS A 202 -19.97 -0.77 -2.97
CA LYS A 202 -18.52 -0.75 -2.71
C LYS A 202 -17.76 0.06 -3.76
N VAL A 203 -18.12 -0.08 -5.04
CA VAL A 203 -17.50 0.70 -6.12
C VAL A 203 -17.79 2.19 -5.92
N ILE A 204 -19.03 2.59 -5.63
CA ILE A 204 -19.38 4.00 -5.39
C ILE A 204 -18.64 4.54 -4.14
N ASP A 205 -18.62 3.79 -3.04
CA ASP A 205 -17.91 4.18 -1.82
C ASP A 205 -16.40 4.36 -2.09
N SER A 206 -15.82 3.57 -3.01
CA SER A 206 -14.44 3.75 -3.45
C SER A 206 -14.24 5.07 -4.20
N PHE A 207 -15.17 5.48 -5.08
CA PHE A 207 -15.06 6.73 -5.84
C PHE A 207 -15.03 7.91 -4.88
N VAL A 208 -15.97 7.94 -3.93
CA VAL A 208 -16.07 8.98 -2.89
C VAL A 208 -14.80 9.01 -2.03
N SER A 209 -14.29 7.85 -1.63
CA SER A 209 -13.06 7.74 -0.86
C SER A 209 -11.90 8.39 -1.64
N LEU A 210 -11.66 7.94 -2.88
CA LEU A 210 -10.55 8.41 -3.72
C LEU A 210 -10.62 9.90 -4.07
N ASP A 211 -11.81 10.49 -4.16
CA ASP A 211 -11.98 11.93 -4.37
C ASP A 211 -11.82 12.75 -3.09
N SER A 212 -12.24 12.22 -1.94
CA SER A 212 -12.09 12.92 -0.67
C SER A 212 -10.63 13.12 -0.26
N TYR A 213 -9.76 12.12 -0.49
CA TYR A 213 -8.36 12.18 -0.08
C TYR A 213 -7.51 13.13 -0.91
N GLU A 214 -7.82 13.27 -2.20
CA GLU A 214 -7.15 14.25 -3.06
C GLU A 214 -7.43 15.68 -2.59
N ASN A 215 -8.69 15.97 -2.25
CA ASN A 215 -9.09 17.29 -1.76
C ASN A 215 -8.49 17.62 -0.39
N VAL A 216 -8.45 16.66 0.55
CA VAL A 216 -7.90 16.89 1.89
C VAL A 216 -6.40 17.22 1.85
N TYR A 217 -5.62 16.52 1.03
CA TYR A 217 -4.18 16.71 1.02
C TYR A 217 -3.67 17.74 -0.01
N ASN A 218 -4.41 18.00 -1.10
CA ASN A 218 -4.09 19.10 -2.00
C ASN A 218 -4.52 20.47 -1.45
N ALA A 219 -5.54 20.53 -0.58
CA ALA A 219 -5.94 21.76 0.11
C ALA A 219 -5.07 22.08 1.34
N SER A 220 -4.17 21.17 1.72
CA SER A 220 -3.23 21.35 2.85
C SER A 220 -1.86 21.89 2.42
N LEU A 221 -1.70 22.23 1.13
CA LEU A 221 -0.55 22.91 0.52
C LEU A 221 -0.90 24.37 0.25
#